data_AF-A0A959Z3A1-F1
#
_entry.id   AF-A0A959Z3A1-F1
#
_cell.length_a   1.000
_cell.length_b   1.000
_cell.length_c   1.000
_cell.angle_alpha   90.00
_cell.angle_beta   90.00
_cell.angle_gamma   90.00
#
_symmetry.space_group_name_H-M   'P 1'
#
loop_
_entity.id
_entity.type
_entity.pdbx_description
1 polymer ?
#
loop_
_entity_poly.entity_id
_entity_poly.type
_entity_poly.pdbx_seq_one_letter_code
_entity_poly.pdbx_strand_id
1 'polypeptide(L)'
;MPRSTIPFLRDPRHFQLLFLGGFLLYGILALQWDVRLGDYAVLLGTALGVQYLFIRRHGLDLRSLKSAGITGLGLSILLHAGHPLTLAFAAAVAIASKFLLRIDGKHVFNPGMLGIVAAVALTGDAWISPGQWGSGVALVFLVGAAGLMVLLRCGRIDTTLAFLGTFAALDLLRTVLYLGWGLDVWGHRLMNGSLLLFACFMITDPMTTPKALRARVLWAMMIAAIAFVMGSWA
;
A
#
# COMPACT_ATOMS: atom_id res chain seq x y z
N MET A 1 23.87 32.02 2.28
CA MET A 1 23.23 31.45 3.48
C MET A 1 23.19 29.93 3.33
N PRO A 2 23.85 29.14 4.21
CA PRO A 2 23.71 27.70 4.15
C PRO A 2 22.32 27.33 4.68
N ARG A 3 21.50 26.70 3.84
CA ARG A 3 20.19 26.15 4.25
C ARG A 3 20.44 25.06 5.29
N SER A 4 20.28 25.39 6.57
CA SER A 4 20.23 24.47 7.71
C SER A 4 18.98 23.58 7.61
N THR A 5 18.99 22.68 6.63
CA THR A 5 17.99 21.63 6.54
C THR A 5 18.44 20.49 7.46
N ILE A 6 17.64 20.23 8.51
CA ILE A 6 17.86 19.15 9.47
C ILE A 6 18.16 17.85 8.69
N PRO A 7 19.27 17.13 8.95
CA PRO A 7 19.70 15.96 8.18
C PRO A 7 18.62 14.89 8.00
N PHE A 8 17.70 14.80 8.96
CA PHE A 8 16.54 13.93 8.97
C PHE A 8 15.59 14.13 7.78
N LEU A 9 15.40 15.37 7.32
CA LEU A 9 14.43 15.69 6.27
C LEU A 9 14.92 15.34 4.84
N ARG A 10 16.19 14.97 4.70
CA ARG A 10 16.82 14.72 3.40
C ARG A 10 16.43 13.38 2.78
N ASP A 11 16.07 12.38 3.60
CA ASP A 11 15.65 11.05 3.14
C ASP A 11 14.13 10.86 3.28
N PRO A 12 13.39 10.68 2.17
CA PRO A 12 11.94 10.51 2.23
C PRO A 12 11.47 9.33 3.05
N ARG A 13 12.32 8.31 3.19
CA ARG A 13 11.99 7.08 3.89
C ARG A 13 11.78 7.28 5.39
N HIS A 14 12.37 8.32 5.98
CA HIS A 14 12.15 8.61 7.39
C HIS A 14 10.71 9.01 7.69
N PHE A 15 10.13 9.86 6.83
CA PHE A 15 8.73 10.25 6.96
C PHE A 15 7.80 9.05 6.79
N GLN A 16 8.09 8.18 5.82
CA GLN A 16 7.31 6.94 5.61
C GLN A 16 7.39 5.99 6.81
N LEU A 17 8.58 5.81 7.40
CA LEU A 17 8.76 4.99 8.60
C LEU A 17 8.02 5.57 9.81
N LEU A 18 8.13 6.89 10.04
CA LEU A 18 7.40 7.55 11.12
C LEU A 18 5.89 7.48 10.91
N PHE A 19 5.43 7.71 9.69
CA PHE A 19 4.02 7.67 9.36
C PHE A 19 3.44 6.27 9.53
N LEU A 20 4.04 5.25 8.92
CA LEU A 20 3.58 3.87 9.03
C LEU A 20 3.72 3.33 10.46
N GLY A 21 4.83 3.62 11.13
CA GLY A 21 5.03 3.24 12.52
C GLY A 21 4.03 3.91 13.46
N GLY A 22 3.80 5.22 13.29
CA GLY A 22 2.82 5.97 14.05
C GLY A 22 1.39 5.48 13.80
N PHE A 23 1.06 5.15 12.55
CA PHE A 23 -0.25 4.60 12.20
C PHE A 23 -0.48 3.21 12.78
N LEU A 24 0.54 2.34 12.72
CA LEU A 24 0.48 1.02 13.35
C LEU A 24 0.29 1.16 14.88
N LEU A 25 1.03 2.04 15.53
CA LEU A 25 0.87 2.32 16.97
C LEU A 25 -0.52 2.88 17.30
N TYR A 26 -1.03 3.80 16.49
CA TYR A 26 -2.38 4.32 16.65
C TYR A 26 -3.44 3.23 16.48
N GLY A 27 -3.28 2.35 15.49
CA GLY A 27 -4.17 1.20 15.28
C GLY A 27 -4.19 0.25 16.48
N ILE A 28 -3.02 -0.04 17.06
CA ILE A 28 -2.91 -0.86 18.26
C ILE A 28 -3.55 -0.17 19.47
N LEU A 29 -3.18 1.09 19.75
CA LEU A 29 -3.51 1.76 21.02
C LEU A 29 -4.91 2.38 21.03
N ALA A 30 -5.34 2.99 19.93
CA ALA A 30 -6.59 3.75 19.86
C ALA A 30 -7.71 2.97 19.16
N LEU A 31 -7.39 2.21 18.10
CA LEU A 31 -8.39 1.42 17.37
C LEU A 31 -8.54 0.00 17.92
N GLN A 32 -7.71 -0.40 18.90
CA GLN A 32 -7.75 -1.70 19.56
C GLN A 32 -7.72 -2.85 18.53
N TRP A 33 -6.87 -2.73 17.50
CA TRP A 33 -6.66 -3.82 16.56
C TRP A 33 -6.26 -5.10 17.30
N ASP A 34 -6.78 -6.23 16.83
CA ASP A 34 -6.42 -7.54 17.36
C ASP A 34 -4.96 -7.84 16.99
N VAL A 35 -4.07 -7.79 17.98
CA VAL A 35 -2.63 -7.70 17.77
C VAL A 35 -1.93 -8.88 18.40
N ARG A 36 -1.44 -9.76 17.54
CA ARG A 36 -0.42 -10.73 17.88
C ARG A 36 0.95 -10.13 17.62
N LEU A 37 1.60 -9.59 18.65
CA LEU A 37 2.93 -8.95 18.51
C LEU A 37 3.98 -9.84 17.81
N GLY A 38 3.86 -11.17 17.97
CA GLY A 38 4.70 -12.15 17.27
C GLY A 38 4.58 -12.07 15.74
N ASP A 39 3.39 -11.77 15.21
CA ASP A 39 3.14 -11.69 13.78
C ASP A 39 3.86 -10.48 13.16
N TYR A 40 3.86 -9.34 13.87
CA TYR A 40 4.61 -8.15 13.46
C TYR A 40 6.12 -8.36 13.54
N ALA A 41 6.59 -9.04 14.58
CA ALA A 41 8.00 -9.39 14.72
C ALA A 41 8.46 -10.30 13.56
N VAL A 42 7.63 -11.25 13.13
CA VAL A 42 7.91 -12.12 11.98
C VAL A 42 7.95 -11.31 10.69
N LEU A 43 6.95 -10.48 10.41
CA LEU A 43 6.94 -9.65 9.19
C LEU A 43 8.16 -8.71 9.10
N LEU A 44 8.45 -7.97 10.17
CA LEU A 44 9.58 -7.05 10.21
C LEU A 44 10.92 -7.79 10.20
N GLY A 45 11.05 -8.83 11.01
CA GLY A 45 12.24 -9.66 11.11
C GLY A 45 12.60 -10.32 9.78
N THR A 46 11.63 -10.95 9.12
CA THR A 46 11.83 -11.57 7.81
C THR A 46 12.13 -10.51 6.75
N ALA A 47 11.41 -9.39 6.71
CA ALA A 47 11.67 -8.33 5.74
C ALA A 47 13.10 -7.78 5.86
N LEU A 48 13.54 -7.46 7.08
CA LEU A 48 14.89 -6.97 7.35
C LEU A 48 15.95 -8.03 7.09
N GLY A 49 15.71 -9.28 7.48
CA GLY A 49 16.62 -10.41 7.29
C GLY A 49 16.86 -10.73 5.81
N VAL A 50 15.79 -10.81 5.02
CA VAL A 50 15.91 -11.05 3.57
C VAL A 50 16.61 -9.87 2.89
N GLN A 51 16.26 -8.64 3.24
CA GLN A 51 16.94 -7.46 2.69
C GLN A 51 18.43 -7.46 3.03
N TYR A 52 18.79 -7.81 4.27
CA TYR A 52 20.16 -7.91 4.70
C TYR A 52 20.95 -8.97 3.93
N LEU A 53 20.34 -10.13 3.64
CA LEU A 53 20.96 -11.16 2.82
C LEU A 53 21.26 -10.65 1.40
N PHE A 54 20.32 -9.95 0.76
CA PHE A 54 20.55 -9.34 -0.54
C PHE A 54 21.58 -8.20 -0.49
N ILE A 55 21.61 -7.42 0.59
CA ILE A 55 22.65 -6.40 0.81
C ILE A 55 24.04 -7.05 0.81
N ARG A 56 24.21 -8.12 1.57
CA ARG A 56 25.47 -8.88 1.65
C ARG A 56 25.84 -9.50 0.30
N ARG A 57 24.88 -10.10 -0.40
CA ARG A 57 25.10 -10.76 -1.70
C ARG A 57 25.49 -9.77 -2.81
N HIS A 58 24.92 -8.57 -2.82
CA HIS A 58 25.11 -7.58 -3.90
C HIS A 58 26.00 -6.39 -3.50
N GLY A 59 26.62 -6.42 -2.32
CA GLY A 59 27.49 -5.34 -1.85
C GLY A 59 26.78 -3.99 -1.71
N LEU A 60 25.49 -3.99 -1.32
CA LEU A 60 24.68 -2.78 -1.24
C LEU A 60 24.91 -2.03 0.09
N ASP A 61 24.41 -0.81 0.16
CA ASP A 61 24.46 0.00 1.38
C ASP A 61 23.42 -0.47 2.41
N LEU A 62 23.85 -0.59 3.68
CA LEU A 62 22.98 -0.89 4.84
C LEU A 62 21.83 0.12 5.00
N ARG A 63 21.98 1.35 4.52
CA ARG A 63 20.91 2.35 4.47
C ARG A 63 19.68 1.87 3.69
N SER A 64 19.81 0.85 2.83
CA SER A 64 18.68 0.24 2.12
C SER A 64 17.75 -0.58 3.03
N LEU A 65 18.17 -0.96 4.25
CA LEU A 65 17.31 -1.61 5.25
C LEU A 65 16.06 -0.79 5.59
N LYS A 66 16.14 0.55 5.50
CA LYS A 66 14.98 1.43 5.68
C LYS A 66 13.84 1.09 4.71
N SER A 67 14.18 0.71 3.46
CA SER A 67 13.17 0.30 2.47
C SER A 67 12.49 -1.00 2.88
N ALA A 68 13.21 -1.93 3.50
CA ALA A 68 12.61 -3.16 4.03
C ALA A 68 11.75 -2.89 5.25
N GLY A 69 12.15 -1.98 6.14
CA GLY A 69 11.32 -1.53 7.26
C GLY A 69 9.98 -0.93 6.80
N ILE A 70 9.99 -0.09 5.76
CA ILE A 70 8.77 0.48 5.16
C ILE A 70 7.85 -0.63 4.64
N THR A 71 8.40 -1.59 3.88
CA THR A 71 7.62 -2.71 3.36
C THR A 71 7.09 -3.60 4.48
N GLY A 72 7.91 -3.92 5.48
CA GLY A 72 7.50 -4.73 6.64
C GLY A 72 6.39 -4.07 7.44
N LEU A 73 6.50 -2.76 7.74
CA LEU A 73 5.43 -2.01 8.40
C LEU A 73 4.15 -1.98 7.55
N GLY A 74 4.28 -1.78 6.24
CA GLY A 74 3.14 -1.84 5.33
C GLY A 74 2.44 -3.21 5.34
N LEU A 75 3.21 -4.30 5.39
CA LEU A 75 2.66 -5.64 5.55
C LEU A 75 2.01 -5.83 6.92
N SER A 76 2.60 -5.32 8.01
CA SER A 76 2.02 -5.41 9.37
C SER A 76 0.69 -4.66 9.49
N ILE A 77 0.51 -3.61 8.69
CA ILE A 77 -0.72 -2.83 8.60
C ILE A 77 -1.78 -3.62 7.80
N LEU A 78 -1.39 -4.26 6.70
CA LEU A 78 -2.36 -4.78 5.72
C LEU A 78 -2.66 -6.28 5.88
N LEU A 79 -1.66 -7.10 6.17
CA LEU A 79 -1.71 -8.55 6.04
C LEU A 79 -1.97 -9.24 7.37
N HIS A 80 -2.94 -10.15 7.36
CA HIS A 80 -3.20 -11.08 8.45
C HIS A 80 -3.05 -12.51 7.92
N ALA A 81 -2.67 -13.44 8.79
CA ALA A 81 -2.64 -14.86 8.46
C ALA A 81 -2.85 -15.73 9.69
N GLY A 82 -3.33 -16.96 9.47
CA GLY A 82 -3.48 -17.96 10.54
C GLY A 82 -2.14 -18.41 11.11
N HIS A 83 -1.13 -18.56 10.24
CA HIS A 83 0.19 -19.09 10.61
C HIS A 83 1.35 -18.10 10.41
N PRO A 84 2.33 -18.01 11.35
CA PRO A 84 3.50 -17.14 11.20
C PRO A 84 4.34 -17.41 9.95
N LEU A 85 4.40 -18.66 9.47
CA LEU A 85 5.13 -19.00 8.25
C LEU A 85 4.54 -18.33 7.00
N THR A 86 3.22 -18.15 6.95
CA THR A 86 2.55 -17.44 5.85
C THR A 86 2.97 -15.97 5.83
N LEU A 87 3.09 -15.35 7.00
CA LEU A 87 3.59 -13.98 7.13
C LEU A 87 5.06 -13.86 6.70
N ALA A 88 5.91 -14.80 7.15
CA ALA A 88 7.31 -14.87 6.72
C ALA A 88 7.42 -15.05 5.20
N PHE A 89 6.59 -15.93 4.62
CA PHE A 89 6.52 -16.13 3.18
C PHE A 89 6.15 -14.84 2.44
N ALA A 90 5.10 -14.14 2.87
CA ALA A 90 4.68 -12.88 2.28
C ALA A 90 5.80 -11.82 2.31
N ALA A 91 6.45 -11.65 3.46
CA ALA A 91 7.57 -10.72 3.63
C ALA A 91 8.79 -11.11 2.78
N ALA A 92 9.10 -12.40 2.68
CA ALA A 92 10.20 -12.89 1.86
C ALA A 92 9.95 -12.65 0.37
N VAL A 93 8.76 -12.99 -0.13
CA VAL A 93 8.36 -12.73 -1.53
C VAL A 93 8.38 -11.23 -1.81
N ALA A 94 7.84 -10.42 -0.90
CA ALA A 94 7.83 -8.97 -1.05
C ALA A 94 9.26 -8.43 -1.20
N ILE A 95 10.18 -8.77 -0.30
CA ILE A 95 11.55 -8.23 -0.37
C ILE A 95 12.34 -8.85 -1.53
N ALA A 96 12.25 -10.16 -1.77
CA ALA A 96 12.96 -10.81 -2.87
C ALA A 96 12.54 -10.24 -4.23
N SER A 97 11.24 -9.95 -4.43
CA SER A 97 10.74 -9.34 -5.66
C SER A 97 11.38 -8.00 -5.99
N LYS A 98 11.79 -7.23 -4.96
CA LYS A 98 12.54 -5.99 -5.18
C LYS A 98 13.78 -6.26 -5.98
N PHE A 99 14.48 -7.38 -5.80
CA PHE A 99 15.75 -7.66 -6.45
C PHE A 99 15.62 -8.50 -7.71
N LEU A 100 14.70 -9.47 -7.68
CA LEU A 100 14.55 -10.47 -8.74
C LEU A 100 13.64 -10.00 -9.88
N LEU A 101 12.60 -9.22 -9.57
CA LEU A 101 11.58 -8.82 -10.54
C LEU A 101 11.77 -7.35 -10.94
N ARG A 102 12.85 -7.11 -11.70
CA ARG A 102 13.20 -5.78 -12.21
C ARG A 102 13.34 -5.76 -13.72
N ILE A 103 12.84 -4.68 -14.33
CA ILE A 103 13.09 -4.32 -15.74
C ILE A 103 13.61 -2.89 -15.75
N ASP A 104 14.73 -2.64 -16.41
CA ASP A 104 15.39 -1.32 -16.48
C ASP A 104 15.61 -0.65 -15.11
N GLY A 105 15.98 -1.45 -14.10
CA GLY A 105 16.20 -0.97 -12.74
C GLY A 105 14.94 -0.58 -11.97
N LYS A 106 13.74 -0.81 -12.53
CA LYS A 106 12.43 -0.59 -11.89
C LYS A 106 11.80 -1.89 -11.43
N HIS A 107 11.02 -1.83 -10.36
CA HIS A 107 10.22 -2.98 -9.93
C HIS A 107 9.07 -3.20 -10.89
N VAL A 108 8.85 -4.44 -11.32
CA VAL A 108 7.70 -4.79 -12.16
C VAL A 108 6.40 -4.65 -11.37
N PHE A 109 6.39 -5.12 -10.12
CA PHE A 109 5.24 -5.07 -9.22
C PHE A 109 5.55 -4.26 -7.96
N ASN A 110 4.51 -3.76 -7.30
CA ASN A 110 4.65 -3.21 -5.95
C ASN A 110 5.07 -4.36 -5.03
N PRO A 111 6.26 -4.31 -4.40
CA PRO A 111 6.80 -5.43 -3.66
C PRO A 111 5.88 -5.89 -2.51
N GLY A 112 5.30 -4.94 -1.77
CA GLY A 112 4.37 -5.26 -0.68
C GLY A 112 3.11 -5.93 -1.20
N MET A 113 2.54 -5.43 -2.30
CA MET A 113 1.33 -6.02 -2.89
C MET A 113 1.58 -7.41 -3.44
N LEU A 114 2.74 -7.63 -4.08
CA LEU A 114 3.07 -8.96 -4.58
C LEU A 114 3.20 -9.98 -3.45
N GLY A 115 3.80 -9.57 -2.31
CA GLY A 115 3.86 -10.43 -1.12
C GLY A 115 2.48 -10.78 -0.56
N ILE A 116 1.57 -9.81 -0.48
CA ILE A 116 0.19 -10.04 -0.02
C ILE A 116 -0.56 -10.97 -0.99
N VAL A 117 -0.53 -10.66 -2.29
CA VAL A 117 -1.20 -11.48 -3.32
C VAL A 117 -0.65 -12.90 -3.33
N ALA A 118 0.67 -13.07 -3.23
CA ALA A 118 1.29 -14.40 -3.17
C ALA A 118 0.83 -15.17 -1.93
N ALA A 119 0.76 -14.53 -0.75
CA ALA A 119 0.27 -15.20 0.45
C ALA A 119 -1.20 -15.61 0.30
N VAL A 120 -2.08 -14.67 -0.06
CA VAL A 120 -3.52 -14.93 -0.23
C VAL A 120 -3.78 -16.03 -1.27
N ALA A 121 -3.09 -15.98 -2.42
CA ALA A 121 -3.34 -16.91 -3.51
C ALA A 121 -2.72 -18.30 -3.31
N LEU A 122 -1.63 -18.42 -2.54
CA LEU A 122 -0.85 -19.66 -2.47
C LEU A 122 -0.97 -20.40 -1.13
N THR A 123 -1.35 -19.74 -0.04
CA THR A 123 -1.43 -20.39 1.29
C THR A 123 -2.84 -20.68 1.75
N GLY A 124 -3.84 -19.91 1.29
CA GLY A 124 -5.24 -20.09 1.66
C GLY A 124 -5.60 -19.69 3.10
N ASP A 125 -4.63 -19.23 3.90
CA ASP A 125 -4.80 -18.80 5.29
C ASP A 125 -4.43 -17.31 5.52
N ALA A 126 -4.18 -16.55 4.44
CA ALA A 126 -3.89 -15.13 4.47
C ALA A 126 -5.08 -14.29 4.02
N TRP A 127 -5.30 -13.15 4.65
CA TRP A 127 -6.34 -12.18 4.27
C TRP A 127 -5.94 -10.74 4.59
N ILE A 128 -6.67 -9.80 4.02
CA ILE A 128 -6.64 -8.38 4.37
C ILE A 128 -7.95 -8.09 5.08
N SER A 129 -7.94 -7.35 6.20
CA SER A 129 -9.17 -6.91 6.87
C SER A 129 -9.56 -5.52 6.35
N PRO A 130 -10.65 -5.35 5.58
CA PRO A 130 -11.08 -4.04 5.12
C PRO A 130 -11.77 -3.23 6.24
N GLY A 131 -12.33 -3.90 7.25
CA GLY A 131 -13.05 -3.28 8.36
C GLY A 131 -12.15 -2.63 9.42
N GLN A 132 -10.88 -3.02 9.48
CA GLN A 132 -9.93 -2.48 10.48
C GLN A 132 -9.66 -0.98 10.32
N TRP A 133 -9.97 -0.42 9.14
CA TRP A 133 -9.70 0.96 8.78
C TRP A 133 -10.73 1.97 9.31
N GLY A 134 -11.78 1.51 10.00
CA GLY A 134 -12.82 2.35 10.61
C GLY A 134 -13.62 3.21 9.63
N SER A 135 -14.80 3.68 10.04
CA SER A 135 -15.66 4.52 9.19
C SER A 135 -15.53 6.03 9.44
N GLY A 136 -14.85 6.45 10.52
CA GLY A 136 -14.79 7.86 10.95
C GLY A 136 -13.38 8.45 11.06
N VAL A 137 -12.60 8.06 12.08
CA VAL A 137 -11.34 8.75 12.43
C VAL A 137 -10.13 8.23 11.66
N ALA A 138 -10.07 6.92 11.41
CA ALA A 138 -9.00 6.33 10.63
C ALA A 138 -9.10 6.69 9.13
N LEU A 139 -10.31 6.95 8.61
CA LEU A 139 -10.52 7.54 7.30
C LEU A 139 -9.99 8.99 7.24
N VAL A 140 -10.22 9.80 8.27
CA VAL A 140 -9.69 11.18 8.38
C VAL A 140 -8.17 11.17 8.48
N PHE A 141 -7.57 10.25 9.24
CA PHE A 141 -6.12 10.08 9.30
C PHE A 141 -5.56 9.61 7.96
N LEU A 142 -6.24 8.68 7.28
CA LEU A 142 -5.85 8.18 5.96
C LEU A 142 -5.93 9.22 4.85
N VAL A 143 -7.03 9.95 4.78
CA VAL A 143 -7.26 11.05 3.85
C VAL A 143 -6.32 12.21 4.16
N GLY A 144 -6.09 12.50 5.44
CA GLY A 144 -5.11 13.51 5.88
C GLY A 144 -3.68 13.13 5.50
N ALA A 145 -3.30 11.88 5.66
CA ALA A 145 -1.98 11.38 5.28
C ALA A 145 -1.77 11.25 3.78
N ALA A 146 -2.80 10.78 3.06
CA ALA A 146 -2.82 10.74 1.61
C ALA A 146 -2.73 12.15 1.02
N GLY A 147 -3.53 13.09 1.55
CA GLY A 147 -3.50 14.51 1.21
C GLY A 147 -2.13 15.12 1.49
N LEU A 148 -1.55 14.86 2.67
CA LEU A 148 -0.22 15.34 3.04
C LEU A 148 0.89 14.71 2.17
N MET A 149 0.81 13.43 1.82
CA MET A 149 1.79 12.77 0.94
C MET A 149 1.71 13.26 -0.51
N VAL A 150 0.49 13.50 -1.03
CA VAL A 150 0.26 14.13 -2.33
C VAL A 150 0.78 15.57 -2.34
N LEU A 151 0.49 16.34 -1.29
CA LEU A 151 0.99 17.72 -1.12
C LEU A 151 2.51 17.76 -0.98
N LEU A 152 3.12 16.77 -0.32
CA LEU A 152 4.53 16.82 0.02
C LEU A 152 5.47 16.21 -1.02
N ARG A 153 5.10 15.16 -1.80
CA ARG A 153 6.18 14.39 -2.48
C ARG A 153 5.93 13.65 -3.78
N CYS A 154 4.73 13.56 -4.35
CA CYS A 154 4.60 12.87 -5.64
C CYS A 154 3.65 13.64 -6.55
N GLY A 155 4.21 14.30 -7.56
CA GLY A 155 3.47 14.90 -8.68
C GLY A 155 2.80 13.85 -9.57
N ARG A 156 1.99 12.99 -8.95
CA ARG A 156 1.28 11.84 -9.53
C ARG A 156 -0.21 11.85 -9.20
N ILE A 157 -0.74 13.04 -8.84
CA ILE A 157 -2.16 13.24 -8.53
C ILE A 157 -3.06 12.82 -9.70
N ASP A 158 -2.57 12.93 -10.93
CA ASP A 158 -3.19 12.42 -12.15
C ASP A 158 -3.51 10.92 -12.08
N THR A 159 -2.67 10.11 -11.42
CA THR A 159 -2.88 8.66 -11.31
C THR A 159 -4.01 8.35 -10.34
N THR A 160 -3.99 9.00 -9.18
CA THR A 160 -5.04 8.86 -8.16
C THR A 160 -6.38 9.35 -8.68
N LEU A 161 -6.42 10.52 -9.33
CA LEU A 161 -7.65 11.07 -9.90
C LEU A 161 -8.20 10.20 -11.04
N ALA A 162 -7.34 9.70 -11.93
CA ALA A 162 -7.77 8.80 -12.99
C ALA A 162 -8.36 7.50 -12.41
N PHE A 163 -7.69 6.89 -11.44
CA PHE A 163 -8.18 5.66 -10.81
C PHE A 163 -9.51 5.87 -10.05
N LEU A 164 -9.56 6.84 -9.12
CA LEU A 164 -10.75 7.11 -8.32
C LEU A 164 -11.90 7.61 -9.18
N GLY A 165 -11.64 8.47 -10.16
CA GLY A 165 -12.65 8.99 -11.08
C GLY A 165 -13.26 7.88 -11.94
N THR A 166 -12.45 7.00 -12.52
CA THR A 166 -12.95 5.86 -13.30
C THR A 166 -13.71 4.87 -12.42
N PHE A 167 -13.18 4.52 -11.24
CA PHE A 167 -13.86 3.60 -10.33
C PHE A 167 -15.20 4.17 -9.87
N ALA A 168 -15.22 5.44 -9.46
CA ALA A 168 -16.44 6.12 -9.01
C ALA A 168 -17.49 6.23 -10.11
N ALA A 169 -17.07 6.52 -11.36
CA ALA A 169 -17.98 6.55 -12.50
C ALA A 169 -18.59 5.17 -12.78
N LEU A 170 -17.78 4.11 -12.82
CA LEU A 170 -18.27 2.74 -13.04
C LEU A 170 -19.20 2.28 -11.91
N ASP A 171 -18.86 2.56 -10.65
CA ASP A 171 -19.73 2.24 -9.51
C ASP A 171 -21.02 3.07 -9.52
N LEU A 172 -20.99 4.33 -9.98
CA LEU A 172 -22.20 5.14 -10.15
C LEU A 172 -23.12 4.56 -11.23
N LEU A 173 -22.55 4.21 -12.38
CA LEU A 173 -23.26 3.56 -13.49
C LEU A 173 -23.96 2.28 -13.02
N ARG A 174 -23.31 1.46 -12.21
CA ARG A 174 -23.91 0.23 -11.68
C ARG A 174 -24.89 0.51 -10.54
N THR A 175 -24.43 1.15 -9.48
CA THR A 175 -25.18 1.26 -8.21
C THR A 175 -26.40 2.16 -8.37
N VAL A 176 -26.23 3.31 -9.02
CA VAL A 176 -27.31 4.30 -9.15
C VAL A 176 -28.11 4.07 -10.42
N LEU A 177 -27.45 3.98 -11.58
CA LEU A 177 -28.18 3.95 -12.86
C LEU A 177 -28.74 2.56 -13.21
N TYR A 178 -28.02 1.47 -12.90
CA TYR A 178 -28.47 0.12 -13.21
C TYR A 178 -29.28 -0.53 -12.08
N LEU A 179 -28.81 -0.45 -10.83
CA LEU A 179 -29.49 -1.04 -9.66
C LEU A 179 -30.55 -0.12 -9.04
N GLY A 180 -30.55 1.18 -9.36
CA GLY A 180 -31.52 2.15 -8.84
C GLY A 180 -31.33 2.53 -7.37
N TRP A 181 -30.13 2.32 -6.79
CA TRP A 181 -29.86 2.65 -5.39
C TRP A 181 -29.57 4.16 -5.21
N GLY A 182 -29.71 4.63 -3.97
CA GLY A 182 -29.48 6.03 -3.61
C GLY A 182 -28.02 6.47 -3.70
N LEU A 183 -27.81 7.78 -3.90
CA LEU A 183 -26.49 8.41 -3.95
C LEU A 183 -25.73 8.31 -2.61
N ASP A 184 -26.45 8.15 -1.51
CA ASP A 184 -25.91 7.88 -0.19
C ASP A 184 -25.16 6.53 -0.15
N VAL A 185 -25.72 5.49 -0.78
CA VAL A 185 -25.08 4.17 -0.84
C VAL A 185 -23.83 4.22 -1.71
N TRP A 186 -23.90 4.90 -2.86
CA TRP A 186 -22.74 5.12 -3.72
C TRP A 186 -21.63 5.89 -2.98
N GLY A 187 -21.99 6.99 -2.30
CA GLY A 187 -21.05 7.77 -1.50
C GLY A 187 -20.38 6.93 -0.41
N HIS A 188 -21.15 6.12 0.31
CA HIS A 188 -20.61 5.25 1.36
C HIS A 188 -19.64 4.20 0.81
N ARG A 189 -19.92 3.62 -0.37
CA ARG A 189 -19.01 2.67 -1.04
C ARG A 189 -17.67 3.30 -1.42
N LEU A 190 -17.67 4.57 -1.81
CA LEU A 190 -16.44 5.32 -2.11
C LEU A 190 -15.64 5.69 -0.86
N MET A 191 -16.26 5.71 0.32
CA MET A 191 -15.60 5.92 1.61
C MET A 191 -14.92 4.64 2.16
N ASN A 192 -14.71 3.63 1.32
CA ASN A 192 -13.99 2.43 1.71
C ASN A 192 -12.49 2.74 1.93
N GLY A 193 -12.00 2.52 3.15
CA GLY A 193 -10.61 2.80 3.53
C GLY A 193 -9.58 2.04 2.69
N SER A 194 -9.88 0.80 2.27
CA SER A 194 -8.99 0.01 1.41
C SER A 194 -8.89 0.59 0.00
N LEU A 195 -9.98 1.13 -0.55
CA LEU A 195 -10.00 1.81 -1.85
C LEU A 195 -9.10 3.06 -1.82
N LEU A 196 -9.26 3.90 -0.79
CA LEU A 196 -8.47 5.12 -0.63
C LEU A 196 -6.99 4.83 -0.36
N LEU A 197 -6.69 3.84 0.49
CA LEU A 197 -5.33 3.34 0.73
C LEU A 197 -4.64 2.95 -0.58
N PHE A 198 -5.32 2.12 -1.38
CA PHE A 198 -4.80 1.68 -2.66
C PHE A 198 -4.55 2.86 -3.61
N ALA A 199 -5.53 3.74 -3.75
CA ALA A 199 -5.50 4.87 -4.66
C ALA A 199 -4.43 5.93 -4.31
N CYS A 200 -4.12 6.09 -3.02
CA CYS A 200 -3.21 7.14 -2.56
C CYS A 200 -1.78 6.64 -2.34
N PHE A 201 -1.59 5.39 -1.90
CA PHE A 201 -0.28 4.87 -1.50
C PHE A 201 0.26 3.77 -2.42
N MET A 202 -0.61 2.98 -3.05
CA MET A 202 -0.17 1.77 -3.76
C MET A 202 -0.05 2.01 -5.26
N ILE A 203 -1.06 2.62 -5.87
CA ILE A 203 -1.08 2.87 -7.31
C ILE A 203 -0.15 4.03 -7.72
N THR A 204 0.24 4.89 -6.79
CA THR A 204 1.08 6.08 -7.04
C THR A 204 2.58 5.80 -6.93
N ASP A 205 3.00 4.58 -6.60
CA ASP A 205 4.41 4.22 -6.43
C ASP A 205 5.20 4.53 -7.73
N PRO A 206 6.18 5.46 -7.69
CA PRO A 206 6.89 5.89 -8.89
C PRO A 206 7.73 4.78 -9.55
N MET A 207 8.07 3.74 -8.79
CA MET A 207 8.89 2.64 -9.28
C MET A 207 8.10 1.68 -10.17
N THR A 208 6.79 1.55 -9.98
CA THR A 208 5.92 0.57 -10.68
C THR A 208 5.03 1.21 -11.74
N THR A 209 4.97 2.54 -11.75
CA THR A 209 4.06 3.31 -12.61
C THR A 209 4.74 3.82 -13.89
N PRO A 210 3.98 3.93 -15.01
CA PRO A 210 4.50 4.51 -16.25
C PRO A 210 5.02 5.94 -16.07
N LYS A 211 6.06 6.30 -16.82
CA LYS A 211 6.67 7.66 -16.78
C LYS A 211 5.79 8.68 -17.51
N ALA A 212 5.31 8.34 -18.71
CA ALA A 212 4.51 9.23 -19.54
C ALA A 212 3.10 9.41 -18.98
N LEU A 213 2.61 10.66 -18.96
CA LEU A 213 1.30 11.02 -18.42
C LEU A 213 0.16 10.18 -19.02
N ARG A 214 0.07 10.13 -20.36
CA ARG A 214 -1.00 9.41 -21.07
C ARG A 214 -1.01 7.92 -20.73
N ALA A 215 0.17 7.28 -20.73
CA ALA A 215 0.30 5.86 -20.39
C ALA A 215 -0.10 5.59 -18.93
N ARG A 216 0.26 6.49 -18.02
CA ARG A 216 -0.07 6.37 -16.59
C ARG A 216 -1.56 6.54 -16.31
N VAL A 217 -2.21 7.50 -16.97
CA VAL A 217 -3.67 7.69 -16.88
C VAL A 217 -4.40 6.47 -17.43
N LEU A 218 -4.06 6.02 -18.65
CA LEU A 218 -4.69 4.84 -19.25
C LEU A 218 -4.52 3.59 -18.38
N TRP A 219 -3.31 3.36 -17.86
CA TRP A 219 -3.01 2.26 -16.96
C TRP A 219 -3.84 2.34 -15.67
N ALA A 220 -3.97 3.52 -15.06
CA ALA A 220 -4.80 3.70 -13.87
C ALA A 220 -6.29 3.43 -14.13
N MET A 221 -6.82 3.88 -15.27
CA MET A 221 -8.20 3.59 -15.68
C MET A 221 -8.43 2.10 -15.91
N MET A 222 -7.48 1.39 -16.53
CA MET A 222 -7.56 -0.07 -16.71
C MET A 222 -7.59 -0.81 -15.38
N ILE A 223 -6.73 -0.43 -14.43
CA ILE A 223 -6.74 -1.02 -13.08
C ILE A 223 -8.07 -0.74 -12.38
N ALA A 224 -8.61 0.48 -12.49
CA ALA A 224 -9.91 0.82 -11.93
C ALA A 224 -11.04 -0.05 -12.51
N ALA A 225 -11.03 -0.28 -13.84
CA ALA A 225 -12.01 -1.15 -14.49
C ALA A 225 -11.90 -2.60 -14.01
N ILE A 226 -10.68 -3.14 -13.92
CA ILE A 226 -10.43 -4.51 -13.41
C ILE A 226 -10.89 -4.62 -11.95
N ALA A 227 -10.51 -3.67 -11.10
CA ALA A 227 -10.90 -3.64 -9.70
C ALA A 227 -12.42 -3.56 -9.53
N PHE A 228 -13.09 -2.75 -10.34
CA PHE A 228 -14.54 -2.65 -10.37
C PHE A 228 -15.20 -3.98 -10.79
N VAL A 229 -14.73 -4.60 -11.87
CA VAL A 229 -15.28 -5.89 -12.33
C VAL A 229 -15.07 -6.97 -11.27
N MET A 230 -13.86 -7.11 -10.74
CA MET A 230 -13.58 -8.10 -9.70
C MET A 230 -14.40 -7.85 -8.43
N GLY A 231 -14.54 -6.60 -7.99
CA GLY A 231 -15.28 -6.28 -6.75
C GLY A 231 -16.81 -6.29 -6.89
N SER A 232 -17.34 -6.34 -8.11
CA SER A 232 -18.79 -6.30 -8.35
C SER A 232 -19.39 -7.62 -8.85
N TRP A 233 -18.55 -8.57 -9.22
CA TRP A 233 -18.94 -9.87 -9.77
C TRP A 233 -18.23 -11.08 -9.12
N ALA A 234 -17.39 -10.86 -8.10
CA ALA A 234 -16.90 -11.91 -7.20
C ALA A 234 -17.76 -11.95 -5.92
#